data_AF-A0A959MBK0-F1
#
_entry.id   AF-A0A959MBK0-F1
#
_cell.length_a   1.000
_cell.length_b   1.000
_cell.length_c   1.000
_cell.angle_alpha   90.00
_cell.angle_beta   90.00
_cell.angle_gamma   90.00
#
_symmetry.space_group_name_H-M   'P 1'
#
loop_
_entity.id
_entity.type
_entity.pdbx_description
1 polymer ?
#
loop_
_entity_poly.entity_id
_entity_poly.type
_entity_poly.pdbx_seq_one_letter_code
_entity_poly.pdbx_strand_id
1 'polypeptide(L)'
;MKHVIPGLFLLILLANCSSKKAVAPSAGTIELATVGVAVPEGQLMIFNAPGAYYTFVVKGKNIRNTTSVHPGDPMALMVDGIFLQMTTLPISQFITTDFSRKADRDILQTHLKYESEYLGSLIQQDYKIDQEPLTLDNGRECLIWMMEVEGLPTQVLITTAVRPHILMLSTPLYDGGKMEEDQILGKLLGAVESVQQYREPVDPLKLQDSVVKAVAAARKASSGE
;
A
#
# COMPACT_ATOMS: atom_id res chain seq x y z
N MET A 1 30.42 -3.52 28.59
CA MET A 1 30.62 -2.77 27.33
C MET A 1 29.68 -3.34 26.28
N LYS A 2 29.10 -2.46 25.48
CA LYS A 2 27.90 -2.62 24.64
C LYS A 2 27.99 -3.81 23.67
N HIS A 3 27.02 -4.72 23.73
CA HIS A 3 26.67 -5.57 22.59
C HIS A 3 25.60 -4.83 21.79
N VAL A 4 26.02 -4.27 20.67
CA VAL A 4 25.13 -3.80 19.60
C VAL A 4 24.67 -5.04 18.86
N ILE A 5 23.36 -5.31 18.85
CA ILE A 5 22.74 -6.28 17.93
C ILE A 5 22.15 -5.45 16.78
N PRO A 6 22.80 -5.38 15.60
CA PRO A 6 22.21 -4.74 14.45
C PRO A 6 21.36 -5.76 13.67
N GLY A 7 20.11 -5.41 13.40
CA GLY A 7 19.36 -6.00 12.29
C GLY A 7 18.49 -7.20 12.64
N LEU A 8 17.52 -7.02 13.54
CA LEU A 8 16.30 -7.83 13.50
C LEU A 8 15.35 -7.13 12.50
N PHE A 9 15.37 -7.57 11.25
CA PHE A 9 14.34 -7.25 10.27
C PHE A 9 13.01 -7.78 10.83
N LEU A 10 12.13 -6.89 11.30
CA LEU A 10 10.72 -7.23 11.42
C LEU A 10 10.13 -7.22 10.00
N LEU A 11 10.59 -8.15 9.15
CA LEU A 11 9.78 -8.62 8.05
C LEU A 11 8.63 -9.34 8.76
N ILE A 12 7.45 -8.74 8.77
CA ILE A 12 6.22 -9.48 9.07
C ILE A 12 6.03 -10.42 7.87
N LEU A 13 6.83 -11.49 7.83
CA LEU A 13 6.61 -12.65 7.01
C LEU A 13 5.32 -13.25 7.54
N LEU A 14 4.25 -13.12 6.76
CA LEU A 14 3.04 -13.93 6.88
C LEU A 14 3.44 -15.39 6.62
N ALA A 15 4.05 -16.02 7.62
CA ALA A 15 4.35 -17.44 7.61
C ALA A 15 3.11 -18.20 8.12
N ASN A 16 2.35 -18.72 7.15
CA ASN A 16 1.59 -19.97 7.23
C ASN A 16 0.64 -20.17 8.43
N CYS A 17 -0.64 -19.94 8.19
CA CYS A 17 -1.67 -20.91 8.55
C CYS A 17 -2.88 -20.80 7.62
N SER A 18 -2.93 -21.63 6.57
CA SER A 18 -4.20 -22.29 6.23
C SER A 18 -3.96 -23.57 5.44
N SER A 19 -4.62 -24.62 5.91
CA SER A 19 -4.48 -25.98 5.44
C SER A 19 -5.07 -26.17 4.05
N LYS A 20 -4.43 -27.07 3.30
CA LYS A 20 -4.73 -27.43 1.91
C LYS A 20 -6.22 -27.78 1.67
N LYS A 21 -6.83 -27.14 0.67
CA LYS A 21 -7.43 -27.86 -0.47
C LYS A 21 -7.10 -27.12 -1.75
N ALA A 22 -6.36 -27.79 -2.63
CA ALA A 22 -6.09 -27.32 -3.98
C ALA A 22 -7.40 -27.27 -4.77
N VAL A 23 -7.81 -26.07 -5.15
CA VAL A 23 -8.84 -25.85 -6.17
C VAL A 23 -8.13 -25.73 -7.51
N ALA A 24 -8.57 -26.53 -8.48
CA ALA A 24 -7.98 -26.54 -9.82
C ALA A 24 -8.08 -25.16 -10.49
N PRO A 25 -7.08 -24.75 -11.29
CA PRO A 25 -7.09 -23.45 -11.96
C PRO A 25 -8.19 -23.43 -13.04
N SER A 26 -9.18 -22.57 -12.89
CA SER A 26 -10.14 -22.26 -13.95
C SER A 26 -9.54 -21.23 -14.90
N ALA A 27 -9.67 -21.50 -16.21
CA ALA A 27 -9.18 -20.66 -17.30
C ALA A 27 -9.55 -19.18 -17.13
N GLY A 28 -8.53 -18.31 -17.16
CA GLY A 28 -8.69 -16.85 -17.03
C GLY A 28 -7.80 -16.18 -15.98
N THR A 29 -6.70 -16.82 -15.55
CA THR A 29 -5.71 -16.24 -14.63
C THR A 29 -5.09 -14.97 -15.24
N ILE A 30 -5.74 -13.83 -15.05
CA ILE A 30 -5.03 -12.55 -14.98
C ILE A 30 -4.08 -12.76 -13.80
N GLU A 31 -2.81 -13.00 -14.10
CA GLU A 31 -1.76 -12.95 -13.09
C GLU A 31 -2.01 -11.68 -12.27
N LEU A 32 -1.95 -11.78 -10.95
CA LEU A 32 -1.83 -10.64 -10.05
C LEU A 32 -0.46 -9.97 -10.30
N ALA A 33 -0.20 -9.59 -11.54
CA ALA A 33 0.91 -8.78 -11.95
C ALA A 33 0.51 -7.38 -11.54
N THR A 34 0.93 -6.99 -10.33
CA THR A 34 1.13 -5.57 -10.08
C THR A 34 2.23 -5.13 -11.03
N VAL A 35 1.84 -4.67 -12.22
CA VAL A 35 2.75 -4.12 -13.21
C VAL A 35 3.00 -2.68 -12.83
N GLY A 36 4.22 -2.37 -12.44
CA GLY A 36 4.61 -0.99 -12.23
C GLY A 36 5.06 -0.36 -13.55
N VAL A 37 4.27 0.56 -14.10
CA VAL A 37 4.59 1.32 -15.32
C VAL A 37 5.38 2.56 -14.94
N ALA A 38 6.57 2.76 -15.52
CA ALA A 38 7.36 3.97 -15.23
C ALA A 38 6.62 5.24 -15.72
N VAL A 39 6.55 6.24 -14.85
CA VAL A 39 5.98 7.57 -15.12
C VAL A 39 7.02 8.64 -14.71
N PRO A 40 6.94 9.89 -15.20
CA PRO A 40 7.96 10.91 -14.92
C PRO A 40 8.28 11.12 -13.44
N GLU A 41 7.27 11.02 -12.58
CA GLU A 41 7.34 11.23 -11.14
C GLU A 41 7.62 9.96 -10.32
N GLY A 42 7.67 8.78 -10.95
CA GLY A 42 7.92 7.50 -10.27
C GLY A 42 7.36 6.28 -11.00
N GLN A 43 6.56 5.47 -10.32
CA GLN A 43 6.01 4.23 -10.86
C GLN A 43 4.50 4.16 -10.61
N LEU A 44 3.74 4.00 -11.68
CA LEU A 44 2.30 3.76 -11.66
C LEU A 44 2.04 2.28 -11.38
N MET A 45 1.45 2.01 -10.23
CA MET A 45 1.08 0.69 -9.75
C MET A 45 -0.32 0.36 -10.22
N ILE A 46 -0.53 -0.87 -10.68
CA ILE A 46 -1.82 -1.35 -11.20
C ILE A 46 -2.31 -2.53 -10.36
N PHE A 47 -3.55 -2.44 -9.87
CA PHE A 47 -4.23 -3.50 -9.12
C PHE A 47 -5.44 -3.99 -9.87
N ASN A 48 -5.45 -5.30 -10.16
CA ASN A 48 -6.53 -5.99 -10.86
C ASN A 48 -7.05 -7.20 -10.07
N ALA A 49 -7.20 -7.07 -8.75
CA ALA A 49 -7.86 -8.11 -7.98
C ALA A 49 -9.36 -8.14 -8.32
N PRO A 50 -10.05 -9.30 -8.26
CA PRO A 50 -11.49 -9.36 -8.50
C PRO A 50 -12.27 -8.33 -7.67
N GLY A 51 -12.97 -7.41 -8.34
CA GLY A 51 -13.71 -6.33 -7.70
C GLY A 51 -12.86 -5.14 -7.22
N ALA A 52 -11.52 -5.20 -7.28
CA ALA A 52 -10.62 -4.10 -6.95
C ALA A 52 -9.75 -3.75 -8.15
N TYR A 53 -10.23 -2.81 -8.95
CA TYR A 53 -9.51 -2.29 -10.11
C TYR A 53 -9.10 -0.86 -9.82
N TYR A 54 -7.82 -0.64 -9.56
CA TYR A 54 -7.33 0.69 -9.24
C TYR A 54 -5.86 0.87 -9.60
N THR A 55 -5.47 2.13 -9.72
CA THR A 55 -4.07 2.53 -9.95
C THR A 55 -3.67 3.58 -8.95
N PHE A 56 -2.39 3.65 -8.61
CA PHE A 56 -1.81 4.78 -7.88
C PHE A 56 -0.33 4.91 -8.22
N VAL A 57 0.25 6.08 -7.94
CA VAL A 57 1.63 6.41 -8.27
C VAL A 57 2.47 6.39 -7.00
N VAL A 58 3.51 5.55 -7.00
CA VAL A 58 4.59 5.61 -6.02
C VAL A 58 5.63 6.60 -6.54
N LYS A 59 5.78 7.74 -5.85
CA LYS A 59 6.72 8.80 -6.24
C LYS A 59 8.14 8.51 -5.75
N GLY A 60 9.09 8.47 -6.68
CA GLY A 60 10.51 8.28 -6.36
C GLY A 60 11.37 8.12 -7.60
N LYS A 61 12.68 8.37 -7.45
CA LYS A 61 13.65 8.25 -8.55
C LYS A 61 14.20 6.82 -8.65
N ASN A 62 14.35 6.15 -7.51
CA ASN A 62 14.89 4.80 -7.43
C ASN A 62 13.86 3.87 -6.78
N ILE A 63 13.07 3.18 -7.60
CA ILE A 63 12.06 2.23 -7.13
C ILE A 63 12.50 0.81 -7.49
N ARG A 64 12.53 -0.09 -6.49
CA ARG A 64 12.92 -1.50 -6.66
C ARG A 64 11.97 -2.40 -5.88
N ASN A 65 11.50 -3.48 -6.48
CA ASN A 65 10.76 -4.50 -5.76
C ASN A 65 11.70 -5.27 -4.84
N THR A 66 11.32 -5.48 -3.59
CA THR A 66 12.12 -6.21 -2.59
C THR A 66 11.62 -7.63 -2.33
N THR A 67 10.39 -7.95 -2.73
CA THR A 67 9.80 -9.28 -2.61
C THR A 67 9.41 -9.87 -3.96
N SER A 68 9.51 -11.19 -4.08
CA SER A 68 8.95 -11.96 -5.20
C SER A 68 7.43 -11.97 -5.06
N VAL A 69 6.73 -11.48 -6.09
CA VAL A 69 5.27 -11.31 -6.07
C VAL A 69 4.60 -12.68 -6.18
N HIS A 70 4.28 -13.32 -5.06
CA HIS A 70 3.25 -14.36 -5.08
C HIS A 70 1.86 -13.70 -4.98
N PRO A 71 0.87 -14.20 -5.73
CA PRO A 71 -0.51 -13.77 -5.58
C PRO A 71 -0.97 -13.85 -4.12
N GLY A 72 -1.26 -12.69 -3.51
CA GLY A 72 -1.74 -12.59 -2.13
C GLY A 72 -0.70 -12.16 -1.09
N ASP A 73 0.59 -12.10 -1.45
CA ASP A 73 1.62 -11.57 -0.56
C ASP A 73 1.63 -10.03 -0.58
N PRO A 74 1.94 -9.37 0.55
CA PRO A 74 2.21 -7.94 0.58
C PRO A 74 3.32 -7.60 -0.42
N MET A 75 3.08 -6.54 -1.20
CA MET A 75 4.15 -6.00 -2.02
C MET A 75 5.07 -5.17 -1.14
N ALA A 76 6.37 -5.36 -1.32
CA ALA A 76 7.37 -4.51 -0.70
C ALA A 76 8.26 -3.87 -1.77
N LEU A 77 8.51 -2.58 -1.59
CA LEU A 77 9.27 -1.71 -2.48
C LEU A 77 10.37 -1.00 -1.69
N MET A 78 11.51 -0.79 -2.32
CA MET A 78 12.44 0.27 -1.93
C MET A 78 12.20 1.49 -2.81
N VAL A 79 11.90 2.63 -2.20
CA VAL A 79 11.66 3.91 -2.86
C VAL A 79 12.66 4.94 -2.33
N ASP A 80 13.65 5.31 -3.14
CA ASP A 80 14.71 6.26 -2.75
C ASP A 80 15.45 5.90 -1.44
N GLY A 81 15.53 4.60 -1.12
CA GLY A 81 16.13 4.13 0.14
C GLY A 81 15.15 4.00 1.31
N ILE A 82 13.84 4.20 1.08
CA ILE A 82 12.75 4.01 2.05
C ILE A 82 11.98 2.73 1.75
N PHE A 83 11.79 1.89 2.77
CA PHE A 83 11.02 0.67 2.63
C PHE A 83 9.52 1.00 2.64
N LEU A 84 8.81 0.63 1.59
CA LEU A 84 7.38 0.80 1.47
C LEU A 84 6.75 -0.58 1.33
N GLN A 85 5.89 -0.94 2.27
CA GLN A 85 5.02 -2.11 2.15
C GLN A 85 3.62 -1.66 1.76
N MET A 86 2.98 -2.45 0.91
CA MET A 86 1.62 -2.24 0.48
C MET A 86 0.83 -3.53 0.62
N THR A 87 -0.35 -3.41 1.23
CA THR A 87 -1.31 -4.48 1.40
C THR A 87 -2.67 -4.03 0.89
N THR A 88 -3.42 -4.96 0.29
CA THR A 88 -4.84 -4.78 -0.05
C THR A 88 -5.66 -5.81 0.68
N LEU A 89 -6.71 -5.38 1.37
CA LEU A 89 -7.56 -6.27 2.17
C LEU A 89 -9.03 -6.11 1.77
N PRO A 90 -9.77 -7.19 1.45
CA PRO A 90 -11.21 -7.12 1.24
C PRO A 90 -11.93 -6.65 2.52
N ILE A 91 -12.85 -5.69 2.39
CA ILE A 91 -13.64 -5.16 3.52
C ILE A 91 -14.44 -6.29 4.21
N SER A 92 -14.86 -7.29 3.44
CA SER A 92 -15.58 -8.46 3.94
C SER A 92 -14.80 -9.31 4.95
N GLN A 93 -13.47 -9.14 5.07
CA GLN A 93 -12.68 -9.86 6.07
C GLN A 93 -12.91 -9.35 7.50
N PHE A 94 -13.29 -8.08 7.67
CA PHE A 94 -13.47 -7.46 8.99
C PHE A 94 -14.84 -6.80 9.18
N ILE A 95 -15.63 -6.63 8.11
CA ILE A 95 -17.04 -6.24 8.17
C ILE A 95 -17.88 -7.31 7.48
N THR A 96 -18.61 -8.10 8.26
CA THR A 96 -19.45 -9.21 7.76
C THR A 96 -20.86 -8.79 7.36
N THR A 97 -21.26 -7.56 7.70
CA THR A 97 -22.55 -6.98 7.34
C THR A 97 -22.45 -6.15 6.05
N ASP A 98 -23.58 -5.76 5.47
CA ASP A 98 -23.59 -4.88 4.30
C ASP A 98 -22.87 -3.55 4.61
N PHE A 99 -21.76 -3.32 3.90
CA PHE A 99 -20.93 -2.12 4.01
C PHE A 99 -21.16 -1.13 2.87
N SER A 100 -22.07 -1.41 1.94
CA SER A 100 -22.33 -0.56 0.76
C SER A 100 -22.73 0.88 1.12
N ARG A 101 -23.36 1.08 2.28
CA ARG A 101 -23.82 2.38 2.79
C ARG A 101 -23.02 2.94 3.96
N LYS A 102 -22.00 2.23 4.45
CA LYS A 102 -21.15 2.74 5.54
C LYS A 102 -20.29 3.90 5.04
N ALA A 103 -19.99 4.90 5.87
CA ALA A 103 -19.01 5.92 5.52
C ALA A 103 -17.61 5.31 5.45
N ASP A 104 -16.73 5.84 4.60
CA ASP A 104 -15.37 5.32 4.46
C ASP A 104 -14.60 5.43 5.79
N ARG A 105 -14.75 6.55 6.51
CA ARG A 105 -14.23 6.72 7.88
C ARG A 105 -14.60 5.60 8.84
N ASP A 106 -15.85 5.16 8.86
CA ASP A 106 -16.30 4.07 9.75
C ASP A 106 -15.65 2.74 9.37
N ILE A 107 -15.47 2.50 8.07
CA ILE A 107 -14.78 1.33 7.56
C ILE A 107 -13.31 1.37 7.98
N LEU A 108 -12.64 2.52 7.85
CA LEU A 108 -11.24 2.71 8.22
C LEU A 108 -11.01 2.52 9.72
N GLN A 109 -11.90 3.02 10.57
CA GLN A 109 -11.84 2.79 12.02
C GLN A 109 -12.03 1.31 12.39
N THR A 110 -12.94 0.63 11.69
CA THR A 110 -13.13 -0.81 11.89
C THR A 110 -11.90 -1.60 11.44
N HIS A 111 -11.29 -1.21 10.32
CA HIS A 111 -10.05 -1.79 9.82
C HIS A 111 -8.90 -1.60 10.81
N LEU A 112 -8.70 -0.38 11.34
CA LEU A 112 -7.69 -0.10 12.36
C LEU A 112 -7.82 -1.05 13.54
N LYS A 113 -9.05 -1.20 14.08
CA LYS A 113 -9.31 -2.11 15.19
C LYS A 113 -8.93 -3.55 14.83
N TYR A 114 -9.42 -4.05 13.70
CA TYR A 114 -9.12 -5.40 13.22
C TYR A 114 -7.61 -5.65 13.07
N GLU A 115 -6.91 -4.74 12.40
CA GLU A 115 -5.48 -4.89 12.11
C GLU A 115 -4.64 -4.75 13.39
N SER A 116 -4.98 -3.80 14.28
CA SER A 116 -4.28 -3.64 15.56
C SER A 116 -4.45 -4.85 16.49
N GLU A 117 -5.63 -5.46 16.54
CA GLU A 117 -5.86 -6.69 17.30
C GLU A 117 -5.03 -7.85 16.72
N TYR A 118 -4.96 -7.96 15.40
CA TYR A 118 -4.12 -8.94 14.72
C TYR A 118 -2.63 -8.73 15.03
N LEU A 119 -2.12 -7.51 14.84
CA LEU A 119 -0.72 -7.16 15.12
C LEU A 119 -0.38 -7.39 16.60
N GLY A 120 -1.26 -6.98 17.52
CA GLY A 120 -1.10 -7.22 18.95
C GLY A 120 -0.98 -8.71 19.30
N SER A 121 -1.76 -9.57 18.62
CA SER A 121 -1.67 -11.02 18.82
C SER A 121 -0.32 -11.62 18.36
N LEU A 122 0.33 -10.99 17.40
CA LEU A 122 1.64 -11.41 16.87
C LEU A 122 2.80 -10.89 17.71
N ILE A 123 2.74 -9.61 18.12
CA ILE A 123 3.83 -8.91 18.80
C ILE A 123 4.01 -9.43 20.24
N GLN A 124 2.91 -9.77 20.91
CA GLN A 124 2.90 -10.24 22.31
C GLN A 124 3.61 -9.29 23.30
N GLN A 125 3.62 -7.99 22.99
CA GLN A 125 4.16 -6.91 23.81
C GLN A 125 3.16 -5.75 23.81
N ASP A 126 3.32 -4.86 24.79
CA ASP A 126 2.54 -3.62 24.83
C ASP A 126 2.90 -2.74 23.62
N TYR A 127 1.88 -2.13 23.02
CA TYR A 127 2.01 -1.24 21.88
C TYR A 127 1.13 -0.02 22.07
N LYS A 128 1.55 1.11 21.50
CA LYS A 128 0.79 2.35 21.46
C LYS A 128 0.36 2.62 20.03
N ILE A 129 -0.88 3.07 19.87
CA ILE A 129 -1.42 3.52 18.58
C ILE A 129 -1.82 4.98 18.69
N ASP A 130 -1.22 5.80 17.83
CA ASP A 130 -1.70 7.14 17.54
C ASP A 130 -2.39 7.13 16.17
N GLN A 131 -3.45 7.91 16.00
CA GLN A 131 -4.21 7.95 14.77
C GLN A 131 -4.74 9.34 14.44
N GLU A 132 -4.81 9.63 13.15
CA GLU A 132 -5.29 10.90 12.62
C GLU A 132 -6.18 10.65 11.39
N PRO A 133 -7.50 10.88 11.49
CA PRO A 133 -8.38 10.91 10.34
C PRO A 133 -8.08 12.13 9.47
N LEU A 134 -7.93 11.93 8.16
CA LEU A 134 -7.65 12.98 7.21
C LEU A 134 -8.57 12.87 5.99
N THR A 135 -8.93 14.00 5.41
CA THR A 135 -9.62 14.08 4.11
C THR A 135 -8.70 14.83 3.15
N LEU A 136 -8.32 14.18 2.05
CA LEU A 136 -7.44 14.75 1.04
C LEU A 136 -8.20 15.76 0.16
N ASP A 137 -7.46 16.58 -0.58
CA ASP A 137 -8.02 17.62 -1.47
C ASP A 137 -8.98 17.05 -2.53
N ASN A 138 -8.78 15.79 -2.93
CA ASN A 138 -9.65 15.06 -3.85
C ASN A 138 -10.92 14.47 -3.18
N GLY A 139 -11.15 14.76 -1.89
CA GLY A 139 -12.27 14.26 -1.09
C GLY A 139 -12.10 12.83 -0.56
N ARG A 140 -10.97 12.16 -0.83
CA ARG A 140 -10.69 10.81 -0.33
C ARG A 140 -10.45 10.85 1.17
N GLU A 141 -11.21 10.06 1.93
CA GLU A 141 -10.94 9.84 3.34
C GLU A 141 -9.80 8.84 3.52
N CYS A 142 -8.85 9.18 4.40
CA CYS A 142 -7.78 8.30 4.82
C CYS A 142 -7.63 8.34 6.34
N LEU A 143 -6.96 7.32 6.87
CA LEU A 143 -6.59 7.22 8.27
C LEU A 143 -5.09 6.98 8.35
N ILE A 144 -4.39 7.96 8.90
CA ILE A 144 -2.99 7.85 9.28
C ILE A 144 -2.98 7.22 10.66
N TRP A 145 -2.10 6.25 10.88
CA TRP A 145 -1.89 5.69 12.20
C TRP A 145 -0.45 5.23 12.38
N MET A 146 0.05 5.41 13.59
CA MET A 146 1.40 5.05 13.99
C MET A 146 1.31 3.98 15.06
N MET A 147 2.10 2.94 14.92
CA MET A 147 2.22 1.87 15.91
C MET A 147 3.63 1.87 16.49
N GLU A 148 3.71 2.14 17.78
CA GLU A 148 4.94 2.11 18.55
C GLU A 148 5.00 0.83 19.38
N VAL A 149 6.13 0.13 19.31
CA VAL A 149 6.43 -1.05 20.13
C VAL A 149 7.82 -0.85 20.69
N GLU A 150 8.01 -1.09 21.99
CA GLU A 150 9.31 -0.90 22.63
C GLU A 150 10.40 -1.72 21.94
N GLY A 151 11.52 -1.07 21.60
CA GLY A 151 12.66 -1.71 20.94
C GLY A 151 12.49 -2.03 19.46
N LEU A 152 11.37 -1.64 18.83
CA LEU A 152 11.14 -1.77 17.39
C LEU A 152 10.98 -0.40 16.72
N PRO A 153 11.29 -0.29 15.41
CA PRO A 153 10.98 0.92 14.63
C PRO A 153 9.47 1.21 14.64
N THR A 154 9.09 2.46 14.91
CA THR A 154 7.70 2.93 14.80
C THR A 154 7.18 2.65 13.39
N GLN A 155 6.03 2.01 13.27
CA GLN A 155 5.40 1.80 11.97
C GLN A 155 4.47 2.96 11.67
N VAL A 156 4.66 3.62 10.53
CA VAL A 156 3.71 4.59 9.99
C VAL A 156 2.87 3.90 8.94
N LEU A 157 1.56 4.02 9.07
CA LEU A 157 0.58 3.40 8.18
C LEU A 157 -0.41 4.45 7.69
N ILE A 158 -0.79 4.37 6.42
CA ILE A 158 -1.90 5.12 5.84
C ILE A 158 -2.86 4.15 5.19
N THR A 159 -4.13 4.26 5.55
CA THR A 159 -5.20 3.42 5.00
C THR A 159 -6.25 4.27 4.29
N THR A 160 -6.76 3.79 3.16
CA THR A 160 -7.87 4.40 2.42
C THR A 160 -8.81 3.32 1.91
N ALA A 161 -10.10 3.65 1.81
CA ALA A 161 -11.06 2.78 1.15
C ALA A 161 -10.88 2.81 -0.38
N VAL A 162 -10.74 1.63 -0.95
CA VAL A 162 -10.75 1.37 -2.39
C VAL A 162 -11.76 0.27 -2.68
N ARG A 163 -13.04 0.63 -2.55
CA ARG A 163 -14.15 -0.33 -2.41
C ARG A 163 -14.14 -1.40 -3.52
N PRO A 164 -14.37 -2.68 -3.16
CA PRO A 164 -14.74 -3.21 -1.84
C PRO A 164 -13.54 -3.58 -0.95
N HIS A 165 -12.39 -2.92 -1.10
CA HIS A 165 -11.15 -3.20 -0.38
C HIS A 165 -10.66 -1.98 0.42
N ILE A 166 -9.68 -2.23 1.28
CA ILE A 166 -8.78 -1.22 1.86
C ILE A 166 -7.43 -1.33 1.17
N LEU A 167 -6.86 -0.18 0.80
CA LEU A 167 -5.44 -0.05 0.49
C LEU A 167 -4.73 0.42 1.75
N MET A 168 -3.69 -0.29 2.15
CA MET A 168 -2.79 0.07 3.25
C MET A 168 -1.37 0.24 2.72
N LEU A 169 -0.77 1.39 3.01
CA LEU A 169 0.65 1.65 2.80
C LEU A 169 1.33 1.77 4.16
N SER A 170 2.47 1.12 4.33
CA SER A 170 3.23 1.18 5.59
C SER A 170 4.74 1.30 5.37
N THR A 171 5.40 1.92 6.34
CA THR A 171 6.86 2.07 6.38
C THR A 171 7.33 2.15 7.83
N PRO A 172 8.47 1.52 8.16
CA PRO A 172 9.15 1.76 9.43
C PRO A 172 9.78 3.16 9.46
N LEU A 173 9.72 3.83 10.61
CA LEU A 173 10.56 4.97 10.99
C LEU A 173 11.76 4.44 11.77
N TYR A 174 12.95 4.61 11.21
CA TYR A 174 14.19 4.25 11.90
C TYR A 174 14.79 5.48 12.58
N ASP A 175 15.12 5.35 13.86
CA ASP A 175 15.91 6.36 14.59
C ASP A 175 17.24 6.60 13.85
N GLY A 176 17.50 7.86 13.51
CA GLY A 176 18.68 8.27 12.73
C GLY A 176 18.57 7.99 11.23
N GLY A 177 17.36 7.73 10.71
CA GLY A 177 17.07 7.67 9.28
C GLY A 177 17.42 8.98 8.56
N LYS A 178 17.63 8.90 7.24
CA LYS A 178 17.94 10.08 6.40
C LYS A 178 16.74 11.01 6.17
N MET A 179 15.55 10.62 6.62
CA MET A 179 14.29 11.25 6.25
C MET A 179 13.43 11.50 7.49
N GLU A 180 12.94 12.73 7.62
CA GLU A 180 12.01 13.14 8.66
C GLU A 180 10.61 12.55 8.42
N GLU A 181 9.83 12.40 9.49
CA GLU A 181 8.47 11.87 9.48
C GLU A 181 7.57 12.56 8.44
N ASP A 182 7.58 13.89 8.38
CA ASP A 182 6.80 14.69 7.42
C ASP A 182 7.06 14.31 5.96
N GLN A 183 8.31 13.97 5.62
CA GLN A 183 8.67 13.60 4.25
C GLN A 183 8.15 12.20 3.91
N ILE A 184 8.15 11.29 4.90
CA ILE A 184 7.57 9.96 4.76
C ILE A 184 6.05 10.06 4.59
N LEU A 185 5.39 10.80 5.47
CA LEU A 185 3.95 11.05 5.39
C LEU A 185 3.57 11.68 4.05
N GLY A 186 4.32 12.70 3.60
CA GLY A 186 4.09 13.32 2.30
C GLY A 186 4.19 12.34 1.12
N LYS A 187 5.13 11.38 1.17
CA LYS A 187 5.25 10.32 0.15
C LYS A 187 4.07 9.36 0.17
N LEU A 188 3.66 8.89 1.34
CA LEU A 188 2.54 7.96 1.49
C LEU A 188 1.21 8.62 1.09
N LEU A 189 0.97 9.85 1.56
CA LEU A 189 -0.22 10.63 1.24
C LEU A 189 -0.30 10.92 -0.26
N GLY A 190 0.82 11.32 -0.89
CA GLY A 190 0.86 11.54 -2.34
C GLY A 190 0.53 10.29 -3.16
N ALA A 191 0.88 9.09 -2.67
CA ALA A 191 0.48 7.84 -3.28
C ALA A 191 -1.02 7.58 -3.12
N VAL A 192 -1.57 7.74 -1.92
CA VAL A 192 -3.02 7.59 -1.65
C VAL A 192 -3.86 8.60 -2.44
N GLU A 193 -3.40 9.84 -2.56
CA GLU A 193 -4.06 10.89 -3.31
C GLU A 193 -4.17 10.55 -4.80
N SER A 194 -3.17 9.89 -5.36
CA SER A 194 -3.14 9.47 -6.76
C SER A 194 -4.01 8.24 -7.07
N VAL A 195 -4.70 7.67 -6.08
CA VAL A 195 -5.54 6.49 -6.27
C VAL A 195 -6.73 6.80 -7.19
N GLN A 196 -6.78 6.10 -8.32
CA GLN A 196 -7.88 6.12 -9.28
C GLN A 196 -8.53 4.74 -9.33
N GLN A 197 -9.87 4.70 -9.22
CA GLN A 197 -10.65 3.46 -9.27
C GLN A 197 -11.32 3.28 -10.64
N TYR A 198 -11.42 2.03 -11.07
CA TYR A 198 -12.00 1.64 -12.35
C TYR A 198 -13.13 0.63 -12.15
N ARG A 199 -14.04 0.58 -13.10
CA ARG A 199 -15.15 -0.39 -13.11
C ARG A 199 -14.76 -1.74 -13.70
N GLU A 200 -13.69 -1.77 -14.47
CA GLU A 200 -13.19 -2.93 -15.21
C GLU A 200 -11.69 -3.08 -14.96
N PRO A 201 -11.13 -4.29 -15.13
CA PRO A 201 -9.69 -4.50 -15.06
C PRO A 201 -8.92 -3.53 -15.95
N VAL A 202 -7.88 -2.92 -15.38
CA VAL A 202 -6.98 -1.99 -16.07
C VAL A 202 -6.07 -2.79 -16.99
N ASP A 203 -6.10 -2.50 -18.29
CA ASP A 203 -5.20 -3.10 -19.28
C ASP A 203 -3.80 -2.45 -19.17
N PRO A 204 -2.77 -3.17 -18.67
CA PRO A 204 -1.46 -2.57 -18.42
C PRO A 204 -0.78 -2.08 -19.70
N LEU A 205 -1.02 -2.75 -20.83
CA LEU A 205 -0.39 -2.41 -22.11
C LEU A 205 -1.01 -1.14 -22.67
N LYS A 206 -2.35 -1.03 -22.66
CA LYS A 206 -3.02 0.22 -23.07
C LYS A 206 -2.65 1.39 -22.17
N LEU A 207 -2.48 1.15 -20.87
CA LEU A 207 -2.07 2.19 -19.93
C LEU A 207 -0.64 2.64 -20.21
N GLN A 208 0.28 1.69 -20.43
CA GLN A 208 1.67 1.99 -20.82
C GLN A 208 1.73 2.81 -22.11
N ASP A 209 1.00 2.41 -23.16
CA ASP A 209 0.92 3.16 -24.42
C ASP A 209 0.39 4.58 -24.21
N SER A 210 -0.60 4.74 -23.34
CA SER A 210 -1.19 6.04 -23.01
C SER A 210 -0.19 6.94 -22.28
N VAL A 211 0.56 6.38 -21.32
CA VAL A 211 1.63 7.08 -20.61
C VAL A 211 2.73 7.53 -21.57
N VAL A 212 3.20 6.64 -22.46
CA VAL A 212 4.24 6.97 -23.44
C VAL A 212 3.80 8.12 -24.36
N LYS A 213 2.56 8.07 -24.86
CA LYS A 213 1.99 9.14 -25.70
C LYS A 213 1.87 10.47 -24.93
N ALA A 214 1.39 10.43 -23.69
CA ALA A 214 1.25 11.62 -22.86
C ALA A 214 2.61 12.28 -22.57
N VAL A 215 3.63 11.48 -22.24
CA VAL A 215 5.00 11.97 -22.01
C VAL A 215 5.59 12.57 -23.29
N ALA A 216 5.39 11.93 -24.45
CA ALA A 216 5.84 12.46 -25.73
C ALA A 216 5.15 13.80 -26.08
N ALA A 217 3.84 13.91 -25.84
CA ALA A 217 3.09 15.14 -26.06
C ALA A 217 3.55 16.28 -25.11
N ALA A 218 3.75 15.98 -23.83
CA ALA A 218 4.24 16.95 -22.84
C ALA A 218 5.63 17.49 -23.20
N ARG A 219 6.53 16.62 -23.68
CA ARG A 219 7.85 17.02 -24.17
C ARG A 219 7.76 17.98 -25.35
N LYS A 220 6.90 17.69 -26.34
CA LYS A 220 6.68 18.57 -27.49
C LYS A 220 6.12 19.94 -27.07
N ALA A 221 5.15 19.96 -26.17
CA ALA A 221 4.59 21.22 -25.67
C ALA A 221 5.63 22.05 -24.90
N SER A 222 6.57 21.41 -24.19
CA SER A 222 7.65 22.10 -23.47
C SER A 222 8.79 22.60 -24.37
N SER A 223 8.95 22.04 -25.58
CA SER A 223 10.03 22.42 -26.50
C SER A 223 9.69 23.62 -27.40
N GLY A 224 8.46 24.14 -27.36
CA GLY A 224 8.06 25.34 -28.10
C GLY A 224 8.04 25.20 -29.63
N GLU A 225 7.89 23.98 -30.15
CA GLU A 225 7.56 23.71 -31.56
C GLU A 225 6.06 23.78 -31.83
#